data_AF-A0A6B1AJH2-F1
#
_entry.id   AF-A0A6B1AJH2-F1
#
_cell.length_a   1.000
_cell.length_b   1.000
_cell.length_c   1.000
_cell.angle_alpha   90.00
_cell.angle_beta   90.00
_cell.angle_gamma   90.00
#
_symmetry.space_group_name_H-M   'P 1'
#
loop_
_entity.id
_entity.type
_entity.pdbx_description
1 polymer ?
#
loop_
_entity_poly.entity_id
_entity_poly.type
_entity_poly.pdbx_seq_one_letter_code
_entity_poly.pdbx_strand_id
1 'polypeptide(L)'
;MSRIHFVVKESAKIRYQAEAEREGKSLGQWLRDAADEKLEAARPRLFTVEELKAFAAKCDAMHPPGAKEPSWEETKRMLVETRFPDPGV
;
A
#
# COMPACT_ATOMS: atom_id res chain seq x y z
N MET A 1 14.82 10.95 -12.07
CA MET A 1 14.83 11.49 -10.70
C MET A 1 13.87 12.66 -10.66
N SER A 2 12.83 12.59 -9.82
CA SER A 2 11.84 13.66 -9.70
C SER A 2 12.24 14.63 -8.59
N ARG A 3 12.06 15.94 -8.80
CA ARG A 3 12.40 16.97 -7.81
C ARG A 3 11.12 17.44 -7.12
N ILE A 4 11.13 17.44 -5.80
CA ILE A 4 10.04 17.94 -4.96
C ILE A 4 10.51 19.27 -4.34
N HIS A 5 9.70 20.32 -4.49
CA HIS A 5 9.93 21.61 -3.86
C HIS A 5 8.86 21.85 -2.78
N PHE A 6 9.26 22.36 -1.62
CA PHE A 6 8.36 22.72 -0.54
C PHE A 6 8.75 24.08 0.04
N VAL A 7 7.74 24.89 0.36
CA VAL A 7 7.92 26.17 1.02
C VAL A 7 7.71 25.94 2.52
N VAL A 8 8.71 26.31 3.31
CA VAL A 8 8.66 26.19 4.78
C VAL A 8 9.01 27.53 5.40
N LYS A 9 8.54 27.75 6.62
CA LYS A 9 8.99 28.89 7.44
C LYS A 9 10.48 28.75 7.72
N GLU A 10 11.19 29.88 7.79
CA GLU A 10 12.63 29.89 8.08
C GLU A 10 12.95 29.17 9.41
N SER A 11 12.11 29.38 10.43
CA SER A 11 12.25 28.70 11.73
C SER A 11 12.08 27.18 11.67
N ALA A 12 11.35 26.66 10.67
CA ALA A 12 11.26 25.21 10.45
C ALA A 12 12.52 24.69 9.75
N LYS A 13 13.00 25.42 8.73
CA LYS A 13 14.24 25.08 8.01
C LYS A 13 15.43 25.00 8.95
N ILE A 14 15.61 25.97 9.85
CA ILE A 14 16.70 25.97 10.84
C ILE A 14 16.65 24.73 11.71
N ARG A 15 15.46 24.36 12.21
CA ARG A 15 15.29 23.16 13.05
C ARG A 15 15.60 21.88 12.29
N TYR A 16 15.11 21.75 11.06
CA TYR A 16 15.39 20.55 10.24
C TYR A 16 16.87 20.42 9.90
N GLN A 17 17.54 21.54 9.62
CA GLN A 17 18.98 21.55 9.34
C GLN A 17 19.79 21.12 10.57
N ALA A 18 19.45 21.65 11.75
CA ALA A 18 20.13 21.27 13.00
C ALA A 18 19.97 19.79 13.33
N GLU A 19 18.78 19.21 13.11
CA GLU A 19 18.53 17.78 13.31
C GLU A 19 19.28 16.92 12.29
N ALA A 20 19.29 17.32 11.01
CA ALA A 20 20.05 16.63 9.98
C ALA A 20 21.55 16.61 10.30
N GLU A 21 22.11 17.73 10.77
CA GLU A 21 23.52 17.83 11.19
C GLU A 21 23.81 16.97 12.42
N ARG A 22 22.91 16.94 13.40
CA ARG A 22 23.01 16.08 14.59
C ARG A 22 23.09 14.59 14.22
N GLU A 23 22.40 14.19 13.16
CA GLU A 23 22.42 12.84 12.62
C GLU A 23 23.52 12.59 11.56
N GLY A 24 24.34 13.60 11.24
CA GLY A 24 25.38 13.49 10.21
C GLY A 24 24.85 13.34 8.78
N LYS A 25 23.63 13.82 8.51
CA LYS A 25 22.94 13.69 7.22
C LYS A 25 22.80 15.04 6.51
N SER A 26 22.63 15.00 5.19
CA SER A 26 22.15 16.18 4.45
C SER A 26 20.67 16.41 4.76
N LEU A 27 20.21 17.68 4.74
CA LEU A 27 18.79 18.03 4.95
C LEU A 27 17.86 17.24 4.03
N GLY A 28 18.23 17.08 2.75
CA GLY A 28 17.41 16.34 1.79
C GLY A 28 17.40 14.82 2.01
N GLN A 29 18.43 14.25 2.64
CA GLN A 29 18.40 12.85 3.08
C GLN A 29 17.53 12.71 4.33
N TRP A 30 17.75 13.58 5.32
CA TRP A 30 17.00 13.57 6.57
C TRP A 30 15.49 13.72 6.36
N LEU A 31 15.06 14.62 5.48
CA LEU A 31 13.65 14.79 5.15
C LEU A 31 13.04 13.59 4.41
N ARG A 32 13.83 12.86 3.61
CA ARG A 32 13.36 11.64 2.94
C ARG A 32 13.19 10.52 3.96
N ASP A 33 14.18 10.30 4.81
CA ASP A 33 14.11 9.30 5.88
C ASP A 33 12.88 9.54 6.77
N ALA A 34 12.66 10.79 7.18
CA ALA A 34 11.50 11.16 8.00
C ALA A 34 10.16 10.96 7.27
N ALA A 35 10.11 11.16 5.95
CA ALA A 35 8.92 10.90 5.16
C ALA A 35 8.65 9.40 5.03
N ASP A 36 9.68 8.61 4.77
CA ASP A 36 9.60 7.15 4.65
C ASP A 36 9.17 6.52 5.98
N GLU A 37 9.72 6.96 7.11
CA GLU A 37 9.31 6.50 8.44
C GLU A 37 7.82 6.76 8.70
N LYS A 38 7.32 7.95 8.33
CA LYS A 38 5.90 8.26 8.45
C LYS A 38 5.02 7.40 7.55
N LEU A 39 5.48 7.10 6.33
CA LEU A 39 4.76 6.22 5.42
C LEU A 39 4.69 4.80 5.97
N GLU A 40 5.80 4.26 6.47
CA GLU A 40 5.84 2.93 7.09
C GLU A 40 4.96 2.86 8.35
N ALA A 41 5.00 3.88 9.20
CA ALA A 41 4.13 3.94 10.38
C ALA A 41 2.64 4.06 10.02
N ALA A 42 2.33 4.70 8.89
CA ALA A 42 0.97 4.81 8.36
C ALA A 42 0.51 3.57 7.58
N ARG A 43 1.41 2.64 7.23
CA ARG A 43 0.99 1.39 6.61
C ARG A 43 0.08 0.63 7.58
N PRO A 44 -1.06 0.11 7.10
CA PRO A 44 -1.90 -0.72 7.94
C PRO A 44 -1.08 -1.91 8.44
N ARG A 45 -1.15 -2.16 9.76
CA ARG A 45 -0.48 -3.32 10.35
C ARG A 45 -1.01 -4.60 9.72
N LEU A 46 -0.11 -5.54 9.49
CA LEU A 46 -0.45 -6.89 9.07
C LEU A 46 -1.49 -7.46 10.04
N PHE A 47 -2.51 -8.11 9.48
CA PHE A 47 -3.58 -8.74 10.25
C PHE A 47 -3.00 -9.67 11.33
N THR A 48 -3.56 -9.60 12.53
CA THR A 48 -3.34 -10.62 13.57
C THR A 48 -3.84 -11.98 13.09
N VAL A 49 -3.36 -13.05 13.74
CA VAL A 49 -3.83 -14.41 13.45
C VAL A 49 -5.34 -14.53 13.68
N GLU A 50 -5.86 -13.85 14.69
CA GLU A 50 -7.29 -13.79 15.01
C GLU A 50 -8.08 -13.05 13.92
N GLU A 51 -7.58 -11.92 13.41
CA GLU A 51 -8.21 -11.20 12.30
C GLU A 51 -8.20 -12.02 11.00
N LEU A 52 -7.11 -12.76 10.72
CA LEU A 52 -7.05 -13.68 9.59
C LEU A 52 -8.05 -14.83 9.74
N LYS A 53 -8.20 -15.41 10.93
CA LYS A 53 -9.19 -16.46 11.20
C LYS A 53 -10.62 -15.93 11.01
N ALA A 54 -10.90 -14.73 11.52
CA ALA A 54 -12.21 -14.10 11.35
C ALA A 54 -12.52 -13.79 9.88
N PHE A 55 -11.52 -13.33 9.12
CA PHE A 55 -11.64 -13.12 7.68
C PHE A 55 -11.90 -14.43 6.92
N ALA A 56 -11.12 -15.47 7.20
CA ALA A 56 -11.29 -16.79 6.58
C ALA A 56 -12.68 -17.37 6.85
N ALA A 57 -13.14 -17.33 8.11
CA ALA A 57 -14.48 -17.78 8.48
C ALA A 57 -15.58 -17.01 7.76
N LYS A 58 -15.40 -15.70 7.53
CA LYS A 58 -16.32 -14.88 6.74
C LYS A 58 -16.34 -15.30 5.27
N CYS A 59 -15.18 -15.56 4.67
CA CYS A 59 -15.08 -16.07 3.30
C CYS A 59 -15.78 -17.42 3.16
N ASP A 60 -15.55 -18.33 4.10
CA ASP A 60 -16.18 -19.67 4.10
C ASP A 60 -17.70 -19.57 4.25
N ALA A 61 -18.20 -18.68 5.11
CA ALA A 61 -19.64 -18.46 5.29
C ALA A 61 -20.33 -17.85 4.06
N MET A 62 -19.59 -17.11 3.21
CA MET A 62 -20.11 -16.57 1.96
C MET A 62 -20.17 -17.62 0.84
N HIS A 63 -19.46 -18.74 0.98
CA HIS A 63 -19.54 -19.83 0.01
C HIS A 63 -20.78 -20.71 0.27
N PRO A 64 -21.64 -20.94 -0.74
CA PRO A 64 -22.75 -21.87 -0.61
C PRO A 64 -22.24 -23.29 -0.27
N PRO A 65 -22.91 -24.03 0.63
CA PRO A 65 -22.54 -25.42 0.90
C PRO A 65 -22.50 -26.25 -0.39
N GLY A 66 -21.36 -26.84 -0.71
CA GLY A 66 -21.17 -27.65 -1.92
C GLY A 66 -20.84 -26.87 -3.20
N ALA A 67 -20.62 -25.56 -3.11
CA ALA A 67 -20.02 -24.81 -4.21
C ALA A 67 -18.63 -25.37 -4.52
N LYS A 68 -18.47 -25.94 -5.72
CA LYS A 68 -17.16 -26.38 -6.21
C LYS A 68 -16.46 -25.19 -6.84
N GLU A 69 -15.16 -25.08 -6.57
CA GLU A 69 -14.32 -24.21 -7.38
C GLU A 69 -14.42 -24.66 -8.85
N PRO A 70 -14.54 -23.70 -9.79
CA PRO A 70 -14.54 -24.03 -11.21
C PRO A 70 -13.23 -24.72 -11.58
N SER A 71 -13.32 -25.67 -12.50
CA SER A 71 -12.14 -26.30 -13.06
C SER A 71 -11.26 -25.29 -13.80
N TRP A 72 -9.98 -25.61 -13.95
CA TRP A 72 -9.05 -24.74 -14.67
C TRP A 72 -9.49 -24.46 -16.12
N GLU A 73 -10.16 -25.41 -16.78
CA GLU A 73 -10.73 -25.21 -18.11
C GLU A 73 -11.92 -24.24 -18.12
N GLU A 74 -12.77 -24.28 -17.10
CA GLU A 74 -13.88 -23.35 -16.93
C GLU A 74 -13.38 -21.94 -16.61
N THR A 75 -12.36 -21.80 -15.75
CA THR A 75 -11.73 -20.50 -15.48
C THR A 75 -11.12 -19.89 -16.74
N LYS A 76 -10.40 -20.69 -17.55
CA LYS A 76 -9.86 -20.22 -18.83
C LYS A 76 -10.95 -19.74 -19.77
N ARG A 77 -12.09 -20.44 -19.83
CA ARG A 77 -13.25 -20.04 -20.64
C ARG A 77 -13.86 -18.73 -20.14
N MET A 78 -14.09 -18.60 -18.83
CA MET A 78 -14.61 -17.36 -18.22
C MET A 78 -13.71 -16.16 -18.50
N LEU A 79 -12.38 -16.30 -18.39
CA LEU A 79 -11.43 -15.21 -18.66
C LEU A 79 -11.44 -14.75 -20.12
N VAL A 80 -11.71 -15.66 -21.05
CA VAL A 80 -11.87 -15.33 -22.47
C VAL A 80 -13.22 -14.62 -22.71
N GLU A 81 -14.29 -15.08 -22.05
CA GLU A 81 -15.63 -14.51 -22.15
C GLU A 81 -15.77 -13.14 -21.44
N THR A 82 -14.98 -12.88 -20.38
CA THR A 82 -14.95 -11.60 -19.65
C THR A 82 -13.92 -10.62 -20.18
N ARG A 83 -13.36 -10.84 -21.39
CA ARG A 83 -12.42 -9.90 -22.00
C ARG A 83 -13.09 -8.54 -22.21
N PHE A 84 -12.67 -7.60 -21.37
CA PHE A 84 -12.75 -6.13 -21.42
C PHE A 84 -13.67 -5.52 -22.50
N PRO A 85 -14.69 -4.72 -22.14
CA PRO A 85 -15.41 -3.94 -23.15
C PRO A 85 -14.41 -3.09 -23.94
N ASP A 86 -14.55 -3.13 -25.25
CA ASP A 86 -13.76 -2.39 -26.22
C ASP A 86 -13.75 -0.89 -25.84
N PRO A 87 -12.59 -0.19 -25.72
CA PRO A 87 -12.55 1.25 -25.48
C PRO A 87 -12.87 2.04 -26.77
N GLY A 88 -14.00 1.75 -27.41
CA GLY A 88 -14.27 2.13 -28.79
C GLY A 88 -15.72 2.43 -29.19
N VAL A 89 -16.62 2.77 -28.24
CA VAL A 89 -17.90 3.46 -28.55
C VAL A 89 -18.13 4.60 -27.58
#